data_AF-A0A7J7I9P5-F1
#
_entry.id   AF-A0A7J7I9P5-F1
#
_cell.length_a   1.000
_cell.length_b   1.000
_cell.length_c   1.000
_cell.angle_alpha   90.00
_cell.angle_beta   90.00
_cell.angle_gamma   90.00
#
_symmetry.space_group_name_H-M   'P 1'
#
loop_
_entity.id
_entity.type
_entity.pdbx_description
1 polymer ?
#
loop_
_entity_poly.entity_id
_entity_poly.type
_entity_poly.pdbx_seq_one_letter_code
_entity_poly.pdbx_strand_id
1 'polypeptide(L)'
;MEENDEEEGKMNVTGGGLSLTFRHWATKKAAGSTKNGRDSKPKNLGVKKFGGERVIPGNIIVRRRGSRFHLGNYVGMGKDHTLYAMKEGCVKFERHKLSGRKWVHVEPKEGHLLHPAYSSVDAVPKQKTTT
;
A
#
# COMPACT_ATOMS: atom_id res chain seq x y z
N MET A 1 -20.26 54.78 83.52
CA MET A 1 -21.13 55.21 82.43
C MET A 1 -20.77 54.30 81.27
N GLU A 2 -21.42 53.15 81.18
CA GLU A 2 -22.72 53.02 80.47
C GLU A 2 -22.52 53.52 79.05
N GLU A 3 -22.61 52.69 78.02
CA GLU A 3 -23.80 51.92 77.66
C GLU A 3 -23.35 50.86 76.62
N ASN A 4 -23.59 49.58 76.89
CA ASN A 4 -24.52 48.67 76.20
C ASN A 4 -24.14 48.33 74.75
N ASP A 5 -23.87 47.04 74.51
CA ASP A 5 -24.60 46.30 73.48
C ASP A 5 -24.66 44.81 73.86
N GLU A 6 -25.84 44.27 73.59
CA GLU A 6 -26.51 43.11 74.18
C GLU A 6 -25.98 41.74 73.74
N GLU A 7 -26.44 40.75 74.52
CA GLU A 7 -26.29 39.31 74.38
C GLU A 7 -26.74 38.72 73.04
N GLU A 8 -26.10 37.60 72.66
CA GLU A 8 -26.69 36.25 72.47
C GLU A 8 -25.72 35.46 71.57
N GLY A 9 -25.32 34.22 71.80
CA GLY A 9 -25.97 33.14 72.50
C GLY A 9 -25.78 31.87 71.67
N LYS A 10 -24.75 31.07 72.01
CA LYS A 10 -24.63 29.61 71.72
C LYS A 10 -24.32 29.30 70.22
N MET A 11 -23.71 28.18 69.80
CA MET A 11 -23.56 26.86 70.39
C MET A 11 -22.46 26.07 69.64
N ASN A 12 -21.53 25.55 70.44
CA ASN A 12 -20.70 24.35 70.33
C ASN A 12 -20.56 23.61 69.00
N VAL A 13 -19.31 23.68 68.50
CA VAL A 13 -18.56 22.64 67.81
C VAL A 13 -18.93 21.24 68.29
N THR A 14 -19.34 20.37 67.35
CA THR A 14 -18.71 19.07 67.11
C THR A 14 -19.29 18.47 65.83
N GLY A 15 -18.44 18.26 64.85
CA GLY A 15 -18.80 17.62 63.60
C GLY A 15 -17.52 17.24 62.89
N GLY A 16 -16.97 16.08 63.29
CA GLY A 16 -15.84 15.45 62.62
C GLY A 16 -16.16 15.26 61.14
N GLY A 17 -15.70 16.20 60.33
CA GLY A 17 -15.89 16.25 58.89
C GLY A 17 -14.53 16.38 58.22
N LEU A 18 -14.04 15.22 57.78
CA LEU A 18 -13.02 14.99 56.76
C LEU A 18 -12.50 16.25 56.03
N SER A 19 -11.29 16.71 56.37
CA SER A 19 -10.46 17.49 55.45
C SER A 19 -9.13 16.76 55.27
N LEU A 20 -9.19 15.64 54.54
CA LEU A 20 -8.00 15.12 53.87
C LEU A 20 -7.68 16.12 52.77
N THR A 21 -6.76 17.04 53.03
CA THR A 21 -6.06 17.76 51.96
C THR A 21 -5.19 16.75 51.21
N PHE A 22 -5.82 16.00 50.31
CA PHE A 22 -5.09 15.24 49.30
C PHE A 22 -4.41 16.26 48.38
N ARG A 23 -3.16 16.59 48.69
CA ARG A 23 -2.29 17.33 47.79
C ARG A 23 -1.92 16.41 46.63
N HIS A 24 -2.81 16.28 45.64
CA HIS A 24 -2.46 15.67 44.37
C HIS A 24 -1.56 16.63 43.56
N TRP A 25 -0.45 16.07 43.13
CA TRP A 25 0.71 16.65 42.45
C TRP A 25 0.41 17.49 41.19
N ALA A 26 1.34 18.37 40.86
CA ALA A 26 1.74 18.59 39.48
C ALA A 26 3.26 18.46 39.39
N THR A 27 3.76 17.36 38.84
CA THR A 27 5.08 17.33 38.18
C THR A 27 4.81 17.45 36.70
N LYS A 28 5.64 18.24 36.04
CA LYS A 28 5.53 18.43 34.61
C LYS A 28 5.97 17.14 33.91
N LYS A 29 5.04 16.27 33.51
CA LYS A 29 5.26 15.36 32.37
C LYS A 29 5.08 16.13 31.06
N ALA A 30 5.73 17.28 30.91
CA ALA A 30 5.76 17.98 29.64
C ALA A 30 7.18 18.04 29.11
N ALA A 31 7.57 16.93 28.50
CA ALA A 31 8.07 16.97 27.14
C ALA A 31 6.99 16.32 26.28
N GLY A 32 6.12 17.16 25.70
CA GLY A 32 5.13 16.73 24.73
C GLY A 32 5.83 16.07 23.54
N SER A 33 5.20 15.01 23.02
CA SER A 33 5.41 14.32 21.75
C SER A 33 6.66 14.75 20.97
N THR A 34 7.66 13.87 20.85
CA THR A 34 8.70 14.02 19.83
C THR A 34 8.01 14.19 18.48
N LYS A 35 8.39 15.22 17.72
CA LYS A 35 7.85 15.45 16.37
C LYS A 35 8.18 14.22 15.52
N ASN A 36 7.28 13.25 15.45
CA ASN A 36 7.42 12.06 14.61
C ASN A 36 7.12 12.44 13.16
N GLY A 37 8.00 13.25 12.58
CA GLY A 37 8.01 13.64 11.18
C GLY A 37 9.01 12.79 10.38
N ARG A 38 8.88 11.46 10.43
CA ARG A 38 9.64 10.58 9.55
C ARG A 38 8.76 10.17 8.38
N ASP A 39 9.00 10.82 7.25
CA ASP A 39 8.56 10.30 5.96
C ASP A 39 9.77 9.77 5.18
N SER A 40 9.52 8.77 4.35
CA SER A 40 10.53 8.15 3.50
C SER A 40 10.40 8.66 2.07
N LYS A 41 11.52 8.75 1.36
CA LYS A 41 11.50 9.14 -0.06
C LYS A 41 10.56 8.23 -0.86
N PRO A 42 9.81 8.77 -1.84
CA PRO A 42 8.91 7.98 -2.68
C PRO A 42 9.69 6.90 -3.42
N LYS A 43 9.11 5.70 -3.51
CA LYS A 43 9.75 4.53 -4.12
C LYS A 43 9.33 4.27 -5.57
N ASN A 44 8.47 5.12 -6.12
CA ASN A 44 8.00 5.09 -7.52
C ASN A 44 7.51 3.70 -7.98
N LEU A 45 6.84 2.97 -7.07
CA LEU A 45 6.18 1.69 -7.36
C LEU A 45 4.99 1.90 -8.29
N GLY A 46 4.54 0.83 -8.93
CA GLY A 46 3.38 0.82 -9.82
C GLY A 46 3.66 0.24 -11.19
N VAL A 47 2.64 0.33 -12.04
CA VAL A 47 2.69 -0.07 -13.44
C VAL A 47 3.49 0.96 -14.23
N LYS A 48 4.34 0.48 -15.14
CA LYS A 48 5.19 1.29 -16.03
C LYS A 48 4.81 1.13 -17.50
N LYS A 49 4.19 0.00 -17.86
CA LYS A 49 3.66 -0.29 -19.19
C LYS A 49 2.21 -0.74 -19.06
N PHE A 50 1.30 -0.04 -19.73
CA PHE A 50 -0.12 -0.33 -19.71
C PHE A 50 -0.50 -1.39 -20.76
N GLY A 51 -1.74 -1.89 -20.70
CA GLY A 51 -2.24 -2.87 -21.65
C GLY A 51 -2.23 -2.32 -23.08
N GLY A 52 -1.75 -3.11 -24.04
CA GLY A 52 -1.62 -2.72 -25.44
C GLY A 52 -0.32 -1.98 -25.77
N GLU A 53 0.49 -1.61 -24.79
CA GLU A 53 1.77 -0.95 -25.06
C GLU A 53 2.83 -1.92 -25.56
N ARG A 54 3.63 -1.45 -26.52
CA ARG A 54 4.78 -2.18 -27.04
C ARG A 54 5.92 -2.21 -26.03
N VAL A 55 6.51 -3.39 -25.88
CA VAL A 55 7.67 -3.65 -25.02
C VAL A 55 8.75 -4.40 -25.78
N ILE A 56 10.00 -4.18 -25.38
CA ILE A 56 11.17 -4.96 -25.78
C ILE A 56 11.66 -5.78 -24.59
N PRO A 57 12.48 -6.83 -24.80
CA PRO A 57 13.08 -7.60 -23.71
C PRO A 57 13.82 -6.70 -22.73
N GLY A 58 13.67 -6.95 -21.42
CA GLY A 58 14.27 -6.16 -20.34
C GLY A 58 13.44 -4.95 -19.89
N ASN A 59 12.41 -4.54 -20.64
CA ASN A 59 11.53 -3.46 -20.19
C ASN A 59 10.77 -3.85 -18.91
N ILE A 60 10.75 -2.93 -17.95
CA ILE A 60 9.99 -3.09 -16.71
C ILE A 60 8.51 -2.81 -16.99
N ILE A 61 7.65 -3.76 -16.63
CA ILE A 61 6.19 -3.64 -16.77
C ILE A 61 5.58 -3.16 -15.45
N VAL A 62 5.99 -3.72 -14.31
CA VAL A 62 5.48 -3.35 -12.98
C VAL A 62 6.57 -3.42 -11.93
N ARG A 63 6.78 -2.34 -11.17
CA ARG A 63 7.55 -2.35 -9.92
C ARG A 63 6.59 -2.49 -8.74
N ARG A 64 6.75 -3.50 -7.89
CA ARG A 64 5.80 -3.75 -6.80
C ARG A 64 6.47 -4.28 -5.55
N ARG A 65 5.68 -4.40 -4.49
CA ARG A 65 5.99 -5.19 -3.30
C ARG A 65 5.03 -6.38 -3.25
N GLY A 66 5.55 -7.57 -2.99
CA GLY A 66 4.78 -8.83 -3.03
C GLY A 66 4.23 -9.17 -4.42
N SER A 67 3.22 -10.04 -4.49
CA SER A 67 2.64 -10.58 -5.73
C SER A 67 1.25 -10.02 -6.08
N ARG A 68 1.09 -8.69 -6.11
CA ARG A 68 -0.18 -8.06 -6.54
C ARG A 68 -0.60 -8.41 -7.98
N PHE A 69 0.38 -8.73 -8.81
CA PHE A 69 0.20 -9.28 -10.14
C PHE A 69 1.03 -10.57 -10.22
N HIS A 70 0.59 -11.55 -10.99
CA HIS A 70 1.32 -12.80 -11.20
C HIS A 70 1.97 -12.76 -12.58
N LEU A 71 3.03 -13.55 -12.73
CA LEU A 71 3.70 -13.70 -14.02
C LEU A 71 2.81 -14.53 -14.93
N GLY A 72 2.60 -14.05 -16.14
CA GLY A 72 2.03 -14.80 -17.24
C GLY A 72 3.10 -15.09 -18.29
N ASN A 73 2.66 -15.19 -19.55
CA ASN A 73 3.50 -15.60 -20.66
C ASN A 73 4.55 -14.55 -21.00
N TYR A 74 5.80 -14.97 -21.23
CA TYR A 74 6.94 -14.14 -21.62
C TYR A 74 7.25 -12.96 -20.68
N VAL A 75 6.98 -13.16 -19.38
CA VAL A 75 7.30 -12.21 -18.32
C VAL A 75 8.20 -12.87 -17.29
N GLY A 76 9.28 -12.20 -16.91
CA GLY A 76 10.20 -12.62 -15.85
C GLY A 76 10.01 -11.84 -14.55
N MET A 77 10.51 -12.38 -13.43
CA MET A 77 10.50 -11.75 -12.11
C MET A 77 11.93 -11.42 -11.66
N GLY A 78 12.15 -10.20 -11.15
CA GLY A 78 13.38 -9.83 -10.45
C GLY A 78 13.34 -10.15 -8.95
N LYS A 79 14.48 -10.00 -8.26
CA LYS A 79 14.63 -10.22 -6.80
C LYS A 79 13.65 -9.38 -5.97
N ASP A 80 13.32 -8.17 -6.43
CA ASP A 80 12.39 -7.26 -5.77
C ASP A 80 10.92 -7.46 -6.22
N HIS A 81 10.60 -8.59 -6.84
CA HIS A 81 9.30 -8.92 -7.45
C HIS A 81 8.89 -8.00 -8.62
N THR A 82 9.84 -7.26 -9.19
CA THR A 82 9.62 -6.47 -10.41
C THR A 82 9.33 -7.41 -11.58
N LEU A 83 8.32 -7.09 -12.38
CA LEU A 83 8.01 -7.79 -13.62
C LEU A 83 8.68 -7.12 -14.81
N TYR A 84 9.32 -7.91 -15.66
CA TYR A 84 9.94 -7.45 -16.91
C TYR A 84 9.56 -8.32 -18.09
N ALA A 85 9.58 -7.74 -19.30
CA ALA A 85 9.31 -8.46 -20.53
C ALA A 85 10.51 -9.34 -20.94
N MET A 86 10.27 -10.58 -21.35
CA MET A 86 11.30 -11.49 -21.89
C MET A 86 11.35 -11.48 -23.41
N LYS A 87 10.25 -11.09 -24.06
CA LYS A 87 10.12 -11.00 -25.52
C LYS A 87 9.59 -9.63 -25.90
N GLU A 88 9.83 -9.25 -27.14
CA GLU A 88 9.17 -8.09 -27.73
C GLU A 88 7.70 -8.39 -28.06
N GLY A 89 6.82 -7.42 -27.85
CA GLY A 89 5.39 -7.64 -28.00
C GLY A 89 4.54 -6.57 -27.35
N CYS A 90 3.26 -6.88 -27.14
CA CYS A 90 2.30 -6.01 -26.46
C CYS A 90 1.96 -6.55 -25.07
N VAL A 91 1.84 -5.67 -24.07
CA VAL A 91 1.46 -6.08 -22.71
C VAL A 91 -0.04 -6.37 -22.63
N LYS A 92 -0.42 -7.47 -21.97
CA LYS A 92 -1.81 -7.82 -21.69
C LYS A 92 -1.99 -8.13 -20.20
N PHE A 93 -3.00 -7.51 -19.60
CA PHE A 93 -3.40 -7.78 -18.24
C PHE A 93 -4.64 -8.68 -18.24
N GLU A 94 -4.59 -9.75 -17.48
CA GLU A 94 -5.71 -10.67 -17.30
C GLU A 94 -6.14 -10.69 -15.83
N ARG A 95 -7.43 -10.84 -15.58
CA ARG A 95 -7.99 -11.04 -14.25
C ARG A 95 -8.81 -12.33 -14.24
N HIS A 96 -8.40 -13.28 -13.40
CA HIS A 96 -9.14 -14.52 -13.20
C HIS A 96 -10.50 -14.21 -12.57
N LYS A 97 -11.59 -14.65 -13.22
CA LYS A 97 -12.97 -14.30 -12.82
C LYS A 97 -13.35 -14.82 -11.44
N LEU A 98 -12.94 -16.05 -11.12
CA LEU A 98 -13.30 -16.73 -9.86
C LEU A 98 -12.40 -16.33 -8.69
N SER A 99 -11.09 -16.26 -8.93
CA SER A 99 -10.08 -16.03 -7.87
C SER A 99 -9.71 -14.56 -7.69
N GLY A 100 -10.04 -13.70 -8.68
CA GLY A 100 -9.62 -12.29 -8.68
C GLY A 100 -8.13 -12.07 -8.91
N ARG A 101 -7.32 -13.14 -9.03
CA ARG A 101 -5.88 -13.06 -9.30
C ARG A 101 -5.62 -12.39 -10.64
N LYS A 102 -4.69 -11.44 -10.64
CA LYS A 102 -4.29 -10.69 -11.84
C LYS A 102 -2.98 -11.22 -12.39
N TRP A 103 -2.91 -11.37 -13.70
CA TRP A 103 -1.76 -11.90 -14.43
C TRP A 103 -1.31 -10.88 -15.48
N VAL A 104 -0.02 -10.93 -15.82
CA VAL A 104 0.59 -10.04 -16.81
C VAL A 104 1.27 -10.91 -17.86
N HIS A 105 0.83 -10.76 -19.10
CA HIS A 105 1.34 -11.49 -20.25
C HIS A 105 1.97 -10.47 -21.21
N VAL A 106 2.94 -10.93 -21.99
CA VAL A 106 3.39 -10.23 -23.19
C VAL A 106 2.97 -11.08 -24.39
N GLU A 107 2.17 -10.51 -25.29
CA GLU A 107 1.79 -11.11 -26.56
C GLU A 107 2.89 -10.79 -27.59
N PRO A 108 3.70 -11.78 -28.00
CA PRO A 108 4.82 -11.53 -28.91
C PRO A 108 4.34 -11.13 -30.30
N LYS A 109 5.04 -10.18 -30.94
CA LYS A 109 4.67 -9.68 -32.27
C LYS A 109 4.95 -10.70 -33.38
N GLU A 110 6.02 -11.49 -33.24
CA GLU A 110 6.50 -12.43 -34.26
C GLU A 110 5.94 -13.86 -34.10
N GLY A 111 4.89 -14.02 -33.30
CA GLY A 111 4.35 -15.35 -32.97
C GLY A 111 5.15 -16.07 -31.89
N HIS A 112 4.53 -17.11 -31.32
CA HIS A 112 5.16 -17.95 -30.31
C HIS A 112 6.25 -18.80 -30.98
N LEU A 113 7.53 -18.60 -30.62
CA LEU A 113 8.55 -19.61 -30.89
C LEU A 113 8.21 -20.84 -30.04
N LEU A 114 7.47 -21.78 -30.62
CA LEU A 114 7.32 -23.12 -30.06
C LEU A 114 8.71 -23.76 -30.01
N HIS A 115 8.98 -24.52 -28.94
CA HIS A 115 10.17 -25.37 -28.88
C HIS A 115 10.22 -26.24 -30.15
N PRO A 116 11.39 -26.48 -30.77
CA PRO A 116 11.49 -27.19 -32.06
C PRO A 116 10.79 -28.57 -32.08
N ALA A 117 10.56 -29.18 -30.91
CA ALA A 117 9.72 -30.36 -30.76
C ALA A 117 8.23 -30.19 -31.20
N TYR A 118 7.74 -28.96 -31.38
CA TYR A 118 6.35 -28.62 -31.75
C TYR A 118 6.25 -27.62 -32.91
N SER A 119 7.29 -27.51 -33.73
CA SER A 119 7.32 -26.61 -34.91
C SER A 119 6.55 -27.20 -36.11
N SER A 120 5.23 -27.41 -36.03
CA SER A 120 4.41 -27.68 -37.23
C SER A 120 3.91 -26.36 -37.81
N VAL A 121 4.46 -25.98 -38.96
CA VAL A 121 4.38 -24.68 -39.63
C VAL A 121 3.03 -24.40 -40.36
N ASP A 122 1.97 -25.14 -40.08
CA ASP A 122 0.76 -25.16 -40.95
C ASP A 122 -0.43 -24.28 -40.50
N ALA A 123 -0.27 -23.36 -39.53
CA ALA A 123 -1.41 -22.59 -38.98
C ALA A 123 -1.32 -21.06 -39.15
N VAL A 124 -0.58 -20.55 -40.14
CA VAL A 124 -0.67 -19.13 -40.51
C VAL A 124 -1.64 -18.98 -41.69
N PRO A 125 -2.89 -18.51 -41.50
CA PRO A 125 -3.73 -18.16 -42.63
C PRO A 125 -3.13 -16.95 -43.35
N LYS A 126 -2.56 -17.18 -44.54
CA LYS A 126 -2.13 -16.10 -45.43
C LYS A 126 -3.35 -15.26 -45.80
N GLN A 127 -3.39 -14.01 -45.36
CA GLN A 127 -4.42 -13.06 -45.78
C GLN A 127 -4.23 -12.77 -47.28
N LYS A 128 -5.27 -13.05 -48.08
CA LYS A 128 -5.27 -12.79 -49.51
C LYS A 128 -5.32 -11.28 -49.72
N THR A 129 -4.21 -10.68 -50.17
CA THR A 129 -4.23 -9.35 -50.79
C THR A 129 -4.86 -9.50 -52.16
N THR A 130 -6.12 -9.11 -52.29
CA THR A 130 -6.78 -8.90 -53.58
C THR A 130 -6.20 -7.63 -54.21
N THR A 131 -5.67 -7.75 -55.42
CA THR A 131 -5.40 -6.68 -56.37
C THR A 131 -5.97 -7.12 -57.70
#